data_AF-A0A5S9R9A7-F1
#
_entry.id   AF-A0A5S9R9A7-F1
#
_cell.length_a   1.000
_cell.length_b   1.000
_cell.length_c   1.000
_cell.angle_alpha   90.00
_cell.angle_beta   90.00
_cell.angle_gamma   90.00
#
_symmetry.space_group_name_H-M   'P 1'
#
loop_
_entity.id
_entity.type
_entity.pdbx_description
1 polymer ?
#
loop_
_entity_poly.entity_id
_entity_poly.type
_entity_poly.pdbx_seq_one_letter_code
_entity_poly.pdbx_strand_id
1 'polypeptide(L)'
;MQSHQLLQWRPDKHLVAAVLAVPKSHIPMTEMPDMDRCYLVAGLTMAGLTAEDIAERTGCSRRLVMTIRADPRTVMAAVASDDNFELERDLRTERCQHAATRGELAEVRRALERVTHQRDDMLDQLQVKGRVDSFPRCGHERVGYNVYSRNGVDYCRKCRREWDATKRKPRPSTRKNRRSVRNNGNILHNPGLGSAP
;
A
#
# COMPACT_ATOMS: atom_id res chain seq x y z
N MET A 1 9.66 42.91 13.92
CA MET A 1 10.02 41.48 14.08
C MET A 1 10.40 40.96 12.71
N GLN A 2 11.69 40.94 12.39
CA GLN A 2 12.18 40.48 11.09
C GLN A 2 12.08 38.96 11.05
N SER A 3 11.24 38.46 10.16
CA SER A 3 11.14 37.06 9.80
C SER A 3 12.44 36.62 9.12
N HIS A 4 13.40 36.14 9.91
CA HIS A 4 14.48 35.29 9.40
C HIS A 4 13.85 33.99 8.89
N GLN A 5 13.37 34.00 7.64
CA GLN A 5 13.28 32.78 6.85
C GLN A 5 14.71 32.27 6.69
N LEU A 6 15.14 31.41 7.62
CA LEU A 6 16.27 30.54 7.37
C LEU A 6 15.93 29.82 6.07
N LEU A 7 16.74 30.04 5.04
CA LEU A 7 16.64 29.36 3.76
C LEU A 7 16.92 27.87 4.04
N GLN A 8 15.89 27.14 4.45
CA GLN A 8 16.01 25.73 4.82
C GLN A 8 16.25 24.96 3.54
N TRP A 9 17.50 24.53 3.34
CA TRP A 9 17.83 23.63 2.24
C TRP A 9 16.92 22.40 2.30
N ARG A 10 16.37 22.01 1.15
CA ARG A 10 15.53 20.82 0.99
C ARG A 10 16.11 19.96 -0.12
N PRO A 11 16.29 18.65 0.11
CA PRO A 11 16.74 17.75 -0.94
C PRO A 11 15.68 17.66 -2.04
N ASP A 12 16.11 17.76 -3.30
CA ASP A 12 15.28 17.38 -4.42
C ASP A 12 15.13 15.84 -4.46
N LYS A 13 13.91 15.37 -4.23
CA LYS A 13 13.56 13.94 -4.21
C LYS A 13 13.85 13.24 -5.53
N HIS A 14 13.91 13.97 -6.63
CA HIS A 14 14.11 13.40 -7.96
C HIS A 14 15.55 13.44 -8.44
N LEU A 15 16.45 14.16 -7.75
CA LEU A 15 17.83 14.35 -8.19
C LEU A 15 18.57 13.01 -8.41
N VAL A 16 18.54 12.13 -7.40
CA VAL A 16 19.22 10.84 -7.46
C VAL A 16 18.60 9.94 -8.54
N ALA A 17 17.28 9.88 -8.60
CA ALA A 17 16.55 9.07 -9.57
C ALA A 17 16.81 9.54 -11.01
N ALA A 18 16.87 10.85 -11.25
CA ALA A 18 17.17 11.44 -12.55
C ALA A 18 18.59 11.07 -13.01
N VAL A 19 19.58 11.16 -12.12
CA VAL A 19 20.97 10.79 -12.44
C VAL A 19 21.13 9.28 -12.66
N LEU A 20 20.38 8.44 -11.94
CA LEU A 20 20.37 7.00 -12.16
C LEU A 20 19.72 6.62 -13.50
N ALA A 21 18.69 7.35 -13.94
CA ALA A 21 17.95 7.07 -15.17
C ALA A 21 18.74 7.34 -16.45
N VAL A 22 19.77 8.18 -16.41
CA VAL A 22 20.62 8.50 -17.57
C VAL A 22 22.04 7.97 -17.37
N PRO A 23 22.73 7.48 -18.42
CA PRO A 23 24.11 6.99 -18.30
C PRO A 23 25.09 8.06 -17.80
N LYS A 24 24.85 9.33 -18.17
CA LYS A 24 25.67 10.48 -17.79
C LYS A 24 24.79 11.66 -17.41
N SER A 25 25.05 12.25 -16.25
CA SER A 25 24.36 13.45 -15.76
C SER A 25 24.62 14.63 -16.68
N HIS A 26 23.57 15.40 -16.97
CA HIS A 26 23.68 16.67 -17.68
C HIS A 26 24.11 17.83 -16.77
N ILE A 27 23.95 17.68 -15.45
CA ILE A 27 24.37 18.67 -14.46
C ILE A 27 25.77 18.27 -13.98
N PRO A 28 26.80 19.08 -14.24
CA PRO A 28 28.14 18.78 -13.75
C PRO A 28 28.22 19.00 -12.24
N MET A 29 29.02 18.18 -11.58
CA MET A 29 29.17 18.21 -10.12
C MET A 29 29.60 19.60 -9.60
N THR A 30 30.34 20.38 -10.37
CA THR A 30 30.83 21.72 -9.97
C THR A 30 29.77 22.82 -9.98
N GLU A 31 28.70 22.66 -10.75
CA GLU A 31 27.60 23.65 -10.84
C GLU A 31 26.52 23.41 -9.79
N MET A 32 26.60 22.28 -9.08
CA MET A 32 25.63 21.88 -8.08
C MET A 32 25.97 22.49 -6.70
N PRO A 33 24.97 22.98 -5.93
CA PRO A 33 25.17 23.45 -4.56
C PRO A 33 25.79 22.39 -3.66
N ASP A 34 26.62 22.80 -2.70
CA ASP A 34 27.37 21.90 -1.81
C ASP A 34 26.51 20.80 -1.16
N MET A 35 25.33 21.17 -0.66
CA MET A 35 24.42 20.23 -0.02
C MET A 35 23.82 19.24 -1.01
N ASP A 36 23.47 19.67 -2.22
CA ASP A 36 22.95 18.81 -3.28
C ASP A 36 24.00 17.81 -3.75
N ARG A 37 25.29 18.20 -3.78
CA ARG A 37 26.40 17.29 -4.08
C ARG A 37 26.53 16.20 -3.02
N CYS A 38 26.47 16.58 -1.75
CA CYS A 38 26.51 15.63 -0.63
C CYS A 38 25.33 14.67 -0.70
N TYR A 39 24.12 15.19 -0.94
CA TYR A 39 22.91 14.39 -1.08
C TYR A 39 22.97 13.44 -2.29
N LEU A 40 23.43 13.90 -3.45
CA LEU A 40 23.60 13.08 -4.64
C LEU A 40 24.61 11.96 -4.41
N VAL A 41 25.78 12.27 -3.86
CA VAL A 41 26.82 11.26 -3.59
C VAL A 41 26.34 10.24 -2.55
N ALA A 42 25.65 10.68 -1.50
CA ALA A 42 25.03 9.77 -0.52
C ALA A 42 24.03 8.82 -1.20
N GLY A 43 23.07 9.36 -1.96
CA GLY A 43 22.03 8.58 -2.62
C GLY A 43 22.57 7.59 -3.66
N LEU A 44 23.55 8.00 -4.48
CA LEU A 44 24.19 7.09 -5.44
C LEU A 44 25.02 6.00 -4.75
N THR A 45 25.63 6.31 -3.60
CA THR A 45 26.35 5.32 -2.79
C THR A 45 25.39 4.29 -2.20
N MET A 46 24.25 4.73 -1.66
CA MET A 46 23.19 3.83 -1.16
C MET A 46 22.57 2.98 -2.27
N ALA A 47 22.52 3.49 -3.51
CA ALA A 47 22.13 2.73 -4.69
C ALA A 47 23.18 1.71 -5.16
N GLY A 48 24.33 1.62 -4.49
CA GLY A 48 25.38 0.63 -4.74
C GLY A 48 26.45 1.05 -5.74
N LEU A 49 26.48 2.31 -6.18
CA LEU A 49 27.50 2.78 -7.13
C LEU A 49 28.84 3.02 -6.41
N THR A 50 29.93 2.61 -7.07
CA THR A 50 31.29 2.88 -6.61
C THR A 50 31.67 4.35 -6.84
N ALA A 51 32.78 4.80 -6.25
CA ALA A 51 33.28 6.16 -6.49
C ALA A 51 33.67 6.39 -7.96
N GLU A 52 34.09 5.32 -8.66
CA GLU A 52 34.43 5.37 -10.09
C GLU A 52 33.17 5.50 -10.95
N ASP A 53 32.14 4.70 -10.65
CA ASP A 53 30.84 4.79 -11.35
C ASP A 53 30.22 6.18 -11.19
N ILE A 54 30.27 6.74 -9.97
CA ILE A 54 29.75 8.07 -9.68
C ILE A 54 30.56 9.14 -10.45
N ALA A 55 31.89 9.01 -10.47
CA ALA A 55 32.77 9.94 -11.16
C ALA A 55 32.49 9.95 -12.68
N GLU A 56 32.40 8.77 -13.30
CA GLU A 56 32.06 8.61 -14.72
C GLU A 56 30.69 9.19 -15.03
N ARG A 57 29.68 8.82 -14.23
CA ARG A 57 28.29 9.25 -14.42
C ARG A 57 28.11 10.76 -14.25
N THR A 58 28.83 11.38 -13.32
CA THR A 58 28.71 12.83 -13.03
C THR A 58 29.75 13.69 -13.75
N GLY A 59 30.62 13.07 -14.55
CA GLY A 59 31.65 13.77 -15.31
C GLY A 59 32.71 14.45 -14.45
N CYS A 60 33.03 13.88 -13.27
CA CYS A 60 34.01 14.44 -12.35
C CYS A 60 35.12 13.44 -12.00
N SER A 61 36.08 13.86 -11.16
CA SER A 61 37.18 12.97 -10.75
C SER A 61 36.77 12.09 -9.57
N ARG A 62 37.29 10.85 -9.53
CA ARG A 62 37.18 9.95 -8.38
C ARG A 62 37.63 10.63 -7.07
N ARG A 63 38.66 11.47 -7.13
CA ARG A 63 39.16 12.23 -5.98
C ARG A 63 38.10 13.19 -5.44
N LEU A 64 37.40 13.92 -6.31
CA LEU A 64 36.32 14.81 -5.90
C LEU A 64 35.19 14.04 -5.21
N VAL A 65 34.78 12.90 -5.76
CA VAL A 65 33.75 12.04 -5.15
C VAL A 65 34.16 11.60 -3.74
N MET A 66 35.42 11.17 -3.57
CA MET A 66 35.92 10.74 -2.26
C MET A 66 35.99 11.91 -1.26
N THR A 67 36.35 13.12 -1.71
CA THR A 67 36.31 14.32 -0.87
C THR A 67 34.88 14.62 -0.40
N ILE A 68 33.89 14.58 -1.32
CA ILE A 68 32.48 14.80 -0.96
C ILE A 68 31.99 13.69 -0.03
N ARG A 69 32.37 12.43 -0.27
CA ARG A 69 31.97 11.29 0.56
C ARG A 69 32.51 11.39 2.00
N ALA A 70 33.68 11.99 2.19
CA ALA A 70 34.25 12.25 3.51
C ALA A 70 33.62 13.43 4.24
N ASP A 71 32.80 14.26 3.57
CA ASP A 71 32.09 15.37 4.19
C ASP A 71 31.03 14.85 5.18
N PRO A 72 31.01 15.33 6.45
CA PRO A 72 30.00 14.93 7.43
C PRO A 72 28.56 15.12 6.94
N ARG A 73 28.31 16.11 6.07
CA ARG A 73 27.00 16.38 5.48
C ARG A 73 26.53 15.25 4.56
N THR A 74 27.45 14.53 3.92
CA THR A 74 27.14 13.35 3.10
C THR A 74 26.71 12.17 3.97
N VAL A 75 27.36 11.97 5.12
CA VAL A 75 26.95 10.94 6.11
C VAL A 75 25.55 11.25 6.64
N MET A 76 25.30 12.52 7.01
CA MET A 76 23.97 12.95 7.46
C MET A 76 22.90 12.78 6.36
N ALA A 77 23.23 13.07 5.11
CA ALA A 77 22.33 12.86 3.99
C ALA A 77 21.98 11.37 3.79
N ALA A 78 22.93 10.46 4.01
CA ALA A 78 22.68 9.03 3.91
C ALA A 78 21.74 8.55 5.02
N VAL A 79 22.00 8.90 6.28
CA VAL A 79 21.14 8.55 7.42
C VAL A 79 19.72 9.11 7.22
N ALA A 80 19.61 10.39 6.87
CA ALA A 80 18.31 11.01 6.64
C ALA A 80 17.56 10.38 5.45
N SER A 81 18.26 9.87 4.44
CA SER A 81 17.63 9.20 3.30
C SER A 81 17.10 7.81 3.70
N ASP A 82 17.83 7.09 4.55
CA ASP A 82 17.43 5.78 5.07
C ASP A 82 16.19 5.92 5.98
N ASP A 83 16.24 6.85 6.94
CA ASP A 83 15.10 7.18 7.82
C ASP A 83 13.85 7.55 7.01
N ASN A 84 14.01 8.40 5.98
CA ASN A 84 12.89 8.77 5.11
C ASN A 84 12.32 7.58 4.34
N PHE A 85 13.17 6.65 3.89
CA PHE A 85 12.71 5.44 3.21
C PHE A 85 11.87 4.56 4.13
N GLU A 86 12.31 4.36 5.38
CA GLU A 86 11.55 3.61 6.38
C GLU A 86 10.21 4.29 6.69
N LEU A 87 10.23 5.60 6.94
CA LEU A 87 9.02 6.38 7.21
C LEU A 87 8.04 6.38 6.03
N GLU A 88 8.52 6.48 4.79
CA GLU A 88 7.66 6.42 3.61
C GLU A 88 7.04 5.02 3.41
N ARG A 89 7.78 3.96 3.74
CA ARG A 89 7.28 2.58 3.73
C ARG A 89 6.19 2.38 4.77
N ASP A 90 6.42 2.85 5.98
CA ASP A 90 5.48 2.70 7.09
C ASP A 90 4.22 3.54 6.85
N LEU A 91 4.37 4.78 6.37
CA LEU A 91 3.25 5.62 5.96
C LEU A 91 2.39 4.98 4.87
N ARG A 92 3.02 4.27 3.92
CA ARG A 92 2.27 3.53 2.88
C ARG A 92 1.47 2.38 3.50
N THR A 93 2.06 1.63 4.42
CA THR A 93 1.39 0.55 5.15
C THR A 93 0.19 1.08 5.92
N GLU A 94 0.38 2.16 6.69
CA GLU A 94 -0.69 2.81 7.45
C GLU A 94 -1.83 3.32 6.55
N ARG A 95 -1.51 3.93 5.40
CA ARG A 95 -2.52 4.38 4.43
C ARG A 95 -3.34 3.22 3.88
N CYS A 96 -2.70 2.08 3.59
CA CYS A 96 -3.40 0.87 3.15
C CYS A 96 -4.32 0.32 4.24
N GLN A 97 -3.85 0.24 5.49
CA GLN A 97 -4.66 -0.22 6.62
C GLN A 97 -5.84 0.71 6.89
N HIS A 98 -5.62 2.03 6.88
CA HIS A 98 -6.67 3.01 7.05
C HIS A 98 -7.73 2.95 5.91
N ALA A 99 -7.31 2.69 4.67
CA ALA A 99 -8.26 2.48 3.57
C ALA A 99 -9.11 1.21 3.78
N ALA A 100 -8.50 0.12 4.24
CA ALA A 100 -9.19 -1.14 4.53
C ALA A 100 -10.21 -0.97 5.66
N THR A 101 -9.81 -0.40 6.80
CA THR A 101 -10.69 -0.18 7.95
C THR A 101 -11.84 0.77 7.62
N ARG A 102 -11.62 1.80 6.79
CA ARG A 102 -12.70 2.66 6.28
C ARG A 102 -13.67 1.90 5.38
N GLY A 103 -13.17 0.97 4.57
CA GLY A 103 -14.00 0.09 3.75
C GLY A 103 -14.90 -0.80 4.61
N GLU A 104 -14.33 -1.47 5.61
CA GLU A 104 -15.03 -2.33 6.56
C GLU A 104 -16.09 -1.55 7.35
N LEU A 105 -15.73 -0.38 7.88
CA LEU A 105 -16.65 0.48 8.61
C LEU A 105 -17.82 0.95 7.72
N ALA A 106 -17.57 1.27 6.45
CA ALA A 106 -18.62 1.63 5.52
C ALA A 106 -19.53 0.42 5.19
N GLU A 107 -18.98 -0.79 5.11
CA GLU A 107 -19.76 -2.01 4.90
C GLU A 107 -20.64 -2.33 6.10
N VAL A 108 -20.08 -2.30 7.31
CA VAL A 108 -20.81 -2.54 8.56
C VAL A 108 -21.91 -1.50 8.76
N ARG A 109 -21.64 -0.21 8.50
CA ARG A 109 -22.68 0.83 8.58
C ARG A 109 -23.84 0.57 7.62
N ARG A 110 -23.55 0.25 6.36
CA ARG A 110 -24.60 -0.11 5.40
C ARG A 110 -25.35 -1.38 5.79
N ALA A 111 -24.67 -2.35 6.42
CA ALA A 111 -25.34 -3.56 6.91
C ALA A 111 -26.28 -3.25 8.06
N LEU A 112 -25.83 -2.43 9.01
CA LEU A 112 -26.64 -1.96 10.13
C LEU A 112 -27.87 -1.20 9.64
N GLU A 113 -27.70 -0.20 8.77
CA GLU A 113 -28.82 0.56 8.18
C GLU A 113 -29.85 -0.35 7.53
N ARG A 114 -29.41 -1.35 6.75
CA ARG A 114 -30.30 -2.32 6.12
C ARG A 114 -31.07 -3.16 7.13
N VAL A 115 -30.39 -3.68 8.15
CA VAL A 115 -31.03 -4.54 9.17
C VAL A 115 -32.01 -3.73 10.01
N THR A 116 -31.64 -2.51 10.41
CA THR A 116 -32.52 -1.60 11.14
C THR A 116 -33.78 -1.29 10.33
N HIS A 117 -33.63 -0.93 9.05
CA HIS A 117 -34.79 -0.66 8.20
C HIS A 117 -35.69 -1.89 8.01
N GLN A 118 -35.12 -3.09 7.84
CA GLN A 118 -35.91 -4.32 7.78
C GLN A 118 -36.66 -4.60 9.09
N ARG A 119 -36.02 -4.36 10.24
CA ARG A 119 -36.65 -4.49 11.55
C ARG A 119 -37.84 -3.53 11.67
N ASP A 120 -37.64 -2.27 11.30
CA ASP A 120 -38.68 -1.24 11.41
C ASP A 120 -39.87 -1.58 10.49
N ASP A 121 -39.62 -2.01 9.24
CA ASP A 121 -40.66 -2.51 8.33
C ASP A 121 -41.48 -3.66 8.94
N MET A 122 -40.83 -4.59 9.65
CA MET A 122 -41.52 -5.72 10.29
C MET A 122 -42.34 -5.27 11.50
N LEU A 123 -41.84 -4.34 12.30
CA LEU A 123 -42.56 -3.78 13.44
C LEU A 123 -43.80 -3.01 12.97
N ASP A 124 -43.68 -2.22 11.90
CA ASP A 124 -44.80 -1.51 11.30
C ASP A 124 -45.88 -2.48 10.79
N GLN A 125 -45.47 -3.58 10.13
CA GLN A 125 -46.40 -4.63 9.71
C GLN A 125 -47.10 -5.30 10.89
N LEU A 126 -46.37 -5.62 11.96
CA LEU A 126 -46.96 -6.19 13.17
C LEU A 126 -47.96 -5.23 13.81
N GLN A 127 -47.65 -3.94 13.87
CA GLN A 127 -48.53 -2.94 14.46
C GLN A 127 -49.80 -2.70 13.63
N VAL A 128 -49.69 -2.70 12.30
CA VAL A 128 -50.84 -2.43 11.41
C VAL A 128 -51.68 -3.68 11.12
N LYS A 129 -51.05 -4.84 10.91
CA LYS A 129 -51.71 -6.06 10.43
C LYS A 129 -51.76 -7.20 11.47
N GLY A 130 -51.03 -7.08 12.58
CA GLY A 130 -50.89 -8.14 13.58
C GLY A 130 -50.01 -9.32 13.15
N ARG A 131 -49.37 -9.26 11.97
CA ARG A 131 -48.49 -10.30 11.43
C ARG A 131 -47.47 -9.72 10.44
N VAL A 132 -46.32 -10.39 10.29
CA VAL A 132 -45.34 -10.09 9.23
C VAL A 132 -45.70 -10.90 7.98
N ASP A 133 -45.81 -10.23 6.84
CA ASP A 133 -46.08 -10.90 5.57
C ASP A 133 -44.81 -11.63 5.10
N SER A 134 -44.97 -12.82 4.54
CA SER A 134 -43.88 -13.62 3.98
C SER A 134 -44.18 -14.09 2.56
N PHE A 135 -43.14 -14.41 1.80
CA PHE A 135 -43.29 -14.99 0.47
C PHE A 135 -43.76 -16.45 0.59
N PRO A 136 -44.90 -16.84 -0.02
CA PRO A 136 -45.49 -18.17 0.18
C PRO A 136 -44.58 -19.34 -0.18
N ARG A 137 -43.68 -19.13 -1.16
CA ARG A 137 -42.82 -20.19 -1.70
C ARG A 137 -41.52 -20.40 -0.92
N CYS A 138 -41.01 -19.37 -0.24
CA CYS A 138 -39.69 -19.40 0.40
C CYS A 138 -39.68 -18.97 1.86
N GLY A 139 -40.80 -18.50 2.41
CA GLY A 139 -40.92 -18.09 3.80
C GLY A 139 -40.19 -16.79 4.17
N HIS A 140 -39.43 -16.19 3.25
CA HIS A 140 -38.73 -14.93 3.49
C HIS A 140 -39.69 -13.77 3.70
N GLU A 141 -39.32 -12.86 4.59
CA GLU A 141 -40.12 -11.70 4.98
C GLU A 141 -40.29 -10.74 3.79
N ARG A 142 -41.52 -10.28 3.57
CA ARG A 142 -41.88 -9.26 2.58
C ARG A 142 -41.65 -7.86 3.15
N VAL A 143 -40.38 -7.53 3.38
CA VAL A 143 -39.90 -6.18 3.72
C VAL A 143 -39.39 -5.46 2.48
N GLY A 144 -39.41 -4.12 2.46
CA GLY A 144 -39.14 -3.33 1.25
C GLY A 144 -37.80 -3.69 0.57
N TYR A 145 -36.78 -3.99 1.37
CA TYR A 145 -35.48 -4.44 0.88
C TYR A 145 -35.48 -5.82 0.19
N ASN A 146 -36.33 -6.74 0.64
CA ASN A 146 -36.40 -8.14 0.17
C ASN A 146 -37.35 -8.32 -1.03
N VAL A 147 -38.05 -7.27 -1.45
CA VAL A 147 -38.96 -7.29 -2.60
C VAL A 147 -38.31 -6.62 -3.81
N TYR A 148 -38.53 -7.16 -5.00
CA TYR A 148 -38.34 -6.44 -6.25
C TYR A 148 -39.48 -6.79 -7.21
N SER A 149 -39.95 -5.82 -7.98
CA SER A 149 -41.09 -6.01 -8.88
C SER A 149 -40.63 -6.05 -10.33
N ARG A 150 -41.14 -7.00 -11.12
CA ARG A 150 -40.89 -7.09 -12.56
C ARG A 150 -42.19 -7.48 -13.25
N ASN A 151 -42.59 -6.74 -14.27
CA ASN A 151 -43.84 -6.97 -15.02
C ASN A 151 -45.08 -7.04 -14.09
N GLY A 152 -45.13 -6.20 -13.05
CA GLY A 152 -46.24 -6.18 -12.09
C GLY A 152 -46.26 -7.32 -11.07
N VAL A 153 -45.27 -8.22 -11.08
CA VAL A 153 -45.15 -9.33 -10.13
C VAL A 153 -44.00 -9.07 -9.16
N ASP A 154 -44.26 -9.29 -7.87
CA ASP A 154 -43.27 -9.18 -6.80
C ASP A 154 -42.49 -10.48 -6.60
N TYR A 155 -41.18 -10.34 -6.49
CA TYR A 155 -40.25 -11.44 -6.34
C TYR A 155 -39.35 -11.27 -5.10
N CYS A 156 -38.94 -12.40 -4.53
CA CYS A 156 -38.04 -12.45 -3.40
C CYS A 156 -36.59 -12.17 -3.85
N ARG A 157 -36.05 -11.03 -3.42
CA ARG A 157 -34.67 -10.61 -3.69
C ARG A 157 -33.64 -11.54 -3.06
N LYS A 158 -33.93 -12.12 -1.89
CA LYS A 158 -33.04 -13.05 -1.18
C LYS A 158 -32.85 -14.36 -1.96
N CYS A 159 -33.94 -15.00 -2.39
CA CYS A 159 -33.86 -16.19 -3.24
C CYS A 159 -33.12 -15.91 -4.55
N ARG A 160 -33.29 -14.71 -5.13
CA ARG A 160 -32.54 -14.33 -6.33
C ARG A 160 -31.04 -14.25 -6.07
N ARG A 161 -30.62 -13.65 -4.94
CA ARG A 161 -29.20 -13.60 -4.55
C ARG A 161 -28.60 -14.96 -4.29
N GLU A 162 -29.32 -15.84 -3.60
CA GLU A 162 -28.90 -17.23 -3.34
C GLU A 162 -28.72 -18.00 -4.66
N TRP A 163 -29.66 -17.82 -5.60
CA TRP A 163 -29.56 -18.39 -6.94
C TRP A 163 -28.39 -17.81 -7.73
N ASP A 164 -28.18 -16.48 -7.69
CA ASP A 164 -27.04 -15.85 -8.37
C ASP A 164 -25.70 -16.31 -7.75
N ALA A 165 -25.63 -16.51 -6.43
CA ALA A 165 -24.45 -17.00 -5.73
C ALA A 165 -24.11 -18.45 -6.11
N THR A 166 -25.11 -19.32 -6.22
CA THR A 166 -24.94 -20.72 -6.67
C THR A 166 -24.60 -20.83 -8.16
N LYS A 167 -25.09 -19.91 -9.00
CA LYS A 167 -24.79 -19.89 -10.45
C LYS A 167 -23.47 -19.21 -10.81
N ARG A 168 -22.94 -18.32 -9.96
CA ARG A 168 -21.61 -17.74 -10.15
C ARG A 168 -20.57 -18.85 -9.97
N LYS A 169 -20.16 -19.49 -11.07
CA LYS A 169 -18.92 -20.29 -11.08
C LYS A 169 -17.78 -19.40 -10.56
N PRO A 170 -16.93 -19.85 -9.62
CA PRO A 170 -15.73 -19.10 -9.29
C PRO A 170 -14.98 -18.86 -10.61
N ARG A 171 -14.65 -17.61 -10.90
CA ARG A 171 -13.75 -17.32 -12.03
C ARG A 171 -12.52 -18.21 -11.82
N PRO A 172 -12.11 -19.04 -12.80
CA PRO A 172 -10.86 -19.76 -12.67
C PRO A 172 -9.80 -18.70 -12.36
N SER A 173 -9.14 -18.83 -11.21
CA SER A 173 -8.10 -17.88 -10.83
C SER A 173 -7.02 -17.96 -11.90
N THR A 174 -7.04 -17.04 -12.86
CA THR A 174 -5.95 -16.83 -13.82
C THR A 174 -4.79 -16.17 -13.08
N ARG A 175 -4.25 -16.88 -12.10
CA ARG A 175 -2.93 -16.67 -11.54
C ARG A 175 -2.14 -17.93 -11.84
N LYS A 176 -1.65 -18.02 -13.08
CA LYS A 176 -0.50 -18.88 -13.41
C LYS A 176 0.69 -18.33 -12.64
N ASN A 177 0.79 -18.66 -11.36
CA ASN A 177 1.98 -18.40 -10.57
C ASN A 177 3.00 -19.50 -10.92
N ARG A 178 3.57 -19.43 -12.13
CA ARG A 178 4.85 -20.07 -12.45
C ARG A 178 5.94 -19.28 -11.70
N ARG A 179 6.05 -19.50 -10.40
CA ARG A 179 7.34 -19.36 -9.72
C ARG A 179 7.65 -20.72 -9.15
N SER A 180 8.54 -21.42 -9.85
CA SER A 180 9.29 -22.53 -9.28
C SER A 180 9.91 -22.02 -7.98
N VAL A 181 9.50 -22.62 -6.87
CA VAL A 181 10.32 -22.63 -5.67
C VAL A 181 11.56 -23.43 -6.04
N ARG A 182 12.67 -22.74 -6.35
CA ARG A 182 13.98 -23.39 -6.27
C ARG A 182 14.16 -23.73 -4.80
N ASN A 183 14.03 -25.02 -4.52
CA ASN A 183 14.39 -25.62 -3.25
C ASN A 183 15.92 -25.52 -3.15
N ASN A 184 16.45 -24.40 -2.65
CA ASN A 184 17.85 -24.36 -2.24
C ASN A 184 17.94 -25.18 -0.96
N GLY A 185 18.38 -26.42 -1.11
CA GLY A 185 18.79 -27.24 0.01
C GLY A 185 19.85 -26.50 0.81
N ASN A 186 19.47 -26.09 2.01
CA ASN A 186 20.42 -25.75 3.06
C ASN A 186 19.99 -26.56 4.29
N ILE A 187 20.46 -27.81 4.33
CA ILE A 187 20.48 -28.62 5.54
C ILE A 187 21.57 -27.98 6.40
N LEU A 188 21.17 -27.09 7.31
CA LEU A 188 22.05 -26.70 8.40
C LEU A 188 22.16 -27.90 9.34
N HIS A 189 23.33 -28.54 9.31
CA HIS A 189 23.78 -29.43 10.36
C HIS A 189 23.68 -28.72 11.71
N ASN A 190 22.95 -29.32 12.63
CA ASN A 190 22.90 -28.93 14.03
C ASN A 190 24.00 -29.74 14.77
N PRO A 191 25.11 -29.13 15.24
CA PRO A 191 26.05 -29.85 16.09
C PRO A 191 25.53 -29.86 17.54
N GLY A 192 25.68 -31.00 18.19
CA GLY A 192 25.00 -31.35 19.43
C GLY A 192 25.27 -30.44 20.62
N LEU A 193 24.21 -30.20 21.37
CA LEU A 193 24.29 -29.75 22.76
C LEU A 193 24.47 -30.98 23.64
N GLY A 194 25.68 -31.10 24.21
CA GLY A 194 26.00 -32.04 25.26
C GLY A 194 25.16 -31.77 26.50
N SER A 195 24.61 -32.84 27.07
CA SER A 195 23.96 -32.84 28.38
C SER A 195 24.80 -33.68 29.34
N ALA A 196 25.37 -33.02 30.34
CA ALA A 196 25.83 -33.53 31.63
C ALA A 196 25.78 -32.30 32.57
N PRO A 197 25.56 -32.43 33.89
CA PRO A 197 25.90 -33.55 34.75
C PRO A 197 24.74 -34.46 35.18
#